data_AF-A0A7C4B414-F1
#
_entry.id   AF-A0A7C4B414-F1
#
_cell.length_a   1.000
_cell.length_b   1.000
_cell.length_c   1.000
_cell.angle_alpha   90.00
_cell.angle_beta   90.00
_cell.angle_gamma   90.00
#
_symmetry.space_group_name_H-M   'P 1'
#
loop_
_entity.id
_entity.type
_entity.pdbx_description
1 polymer ?
#
loop_
_entity_poly.entity_id
_entity_poly.type
_entity_poly.pdbx_seq_one_letter_code
_entity_poly.pdbx_strand_id
1 'polypeptide(L)'
;MLPHNHFLIASLIIAIAGIVFFSELSLIEIGKWILTGALLSAAIDLDVYVLAVLKSKKVEQLKPFKNPIEMYRKFETFMDVMTKTGVLRTVVKTHIISSVLVIVAFYLFFNAYLIPVVLGVLSHLISDIPSLRKVMR
;
A
#
# COMPACT_ATOMS: atom_id res chain seq x y z
N MET A 1 -0.60 2.91 -6.30
CA MET A 1 -1.90 3.39 -6.88
C MET A 1 -2.43 4.48 -5.93
N LEU A 2 -3.74 4.75 -5.80
CA LEU A 2 -4.24 5.51 -4.62
C LEU A 2 -4.60 4.52 -3.50
N PRO A 3 -4.43 4.87 -2.21
CA PRO A 3 -4.62 3.94 -1.09
C PRO A 3 -6.01 3.27 -1.05
N HIS A 4 -7.06 4.01 -1.41
CA HIS A 4 -8.42 3.46 -1.44
C HIS A 4 -8.58 2.35 -2.49
N ASN A 5 -7.84 2.40 -3.60
CA ASN A 5 -7.88 1.34 -4.60
C ASN A 5 -7.19 0.08 -4.08
N HIS A 6 -6.07 0.22 -3.35
CA HIS A 6 -5.42 -0.91 -2.69
C HIS A 6 -6.32 -1.53 -1.61
N PHE A 7 -7.00 -0.71 -0.83
CA PHE A 7 -8.01 -1.17 0.13
C PHE A 7 -9.10 -2.00 -0.57
N LEU A 8 -9.69 -1.48 -1.66
CA LEU A 8 -10.79 -2.15 -2.36
C LEU A 8 -10.35 -3.49 -2.96
N ILE A 9 -9.21 -3.53 -3.65
CA ILE A 9 -8.67 -4.77 -4.24
C ILE A 9 -8.35 -5.79 -3.15
N ALA A 10 -7.67 -5.37 -2.08
CA ALA A 10 -7.34 -6.25 -0.97
C ALA A 10 -8.61 -6.78 -0.28
N SER A 11 -9.60 -5.92 -0.05
CA SER A 11 -10.88 -6.31 0.54
C SER A 11 -11.58 -7.38 -0.28
N LEU A 12 -11.63 -7.21 -1.62
CA LEU A 12 -12.23 -8.18 -2.52
C LEU A 12 -11.51 -9.53 -2.47
N ILE A 13 -10.17 -9.51 -2.54
CA ILE A 13 -9.36 -10.74 -2.53
C ILE A 13 -9.51 -11.47 -1.19
N ILE A 14 -9.45 -10.74 -0.07
CA ILE A 14 -9.61 -11.33 1.27
C ILE A 14 -11.03 -11.88 1.46
N ALA A 15 -12.06 -11.17 0.98
CA ALA A 15 -13.44 -11.65 1.06
C ALA A 15 -13.64 -12.95 0.27
N ILE A 16 -13.18 -12.99 -0.99
CA ILE A 16 -13.25 -14.20 -1.82
C ILE A 16 -12.49 -15.34 -1.15
N ALA A 17 -11.28 -15.07 -0.65
CA ALA A 17 -10.47 -16.10 -0.01
C ALA A 17 -11.15 -16.65 1.26
N GLY A 18 -11.66 -15.76 2.11
CA GLY A 18 -12.39 -16.13 3.32
C GLY A 18 -13.63 -16.98 3.03
N ILE A 19 -14.44 -16.60 2.03
CA ILE A 19 -15.66 -17.33 1.68
C ILE A 19 -15.37 -18.70 1.06
N VAL A 20 -14.37 -18.78 0.17
CA VAL A 20 -14.12 -19.99 -0.64
C VAL A 20 -13.23 -21.01 0.07
N PHE A 21 -12.19 -20.55 0.76
CA PHE A 21 -11.17 -21.43 1.33
C PHE A 21 -11.25 -21.59 2.85
N PHE A 22 -11.96 -20.70 3.54
CA PHE A 22 -12.10 -20.68 5.01
C PHE A 22 -13.58 -20.63 5.42
N SER A 23 -14.36 -21.61 4.95
CA SER A 23 -15.82 -21.66 5.13
C SER A 23 -16.26 -21.82 6.59
N GLU A 24 -15.33 -22.16 7.48
CA GLU A 24 -15.50 -22.18 8.93
C GLU A 24 -15.57 -20.78 9.56
N LEU A 25 -15.10 -19.73 8.87
CA LEU A 25 -15.14 -18.37 9.38
C LEU A 25 -16.53 -17.77 9.32
N SER A 26 -16.94 -17.13 10.41
CA SER A 26 -18.14 -16.30 10.42
C SER A 26 -17.95 -15.04 9.57
N LEU A 27 -19.07 -14.44 9.14
CA LEU A 27 -19.05 -13.15 8.42
C LEU A 27 -18.35 -12.03 9.23
N ILE A 28 -18.44 -12.08 10.56
CA ILE A 28 -17.77 -11.13 11.45
C ILE A 28 -16.25 -11.31 11.38
N GLU A 29 -15.77 -12.55 11.34
CA GLU A 29 -14.34 -12.85 11.21
C GLU A 29 -13.79 -12.46 9.84
N ILE A 30 -14.56 -12.73 8.77
CA ILE A 30 -14.23 -12.24 7.42
C ILE A 30 -14.16 -10.71 7.42
N GLY A 31 -15.09 -10.02 8.10
CA GLY A 31 -15.05 -8.57 8.30
C GLY A 31 -13.76 -8.11 9.01
N LYS A 32 -13.35 -8.78 10.09
CA LYS A 32 -12.07 -8.50 10.77
C LYS A 32 -10.86 -8.74 9.87
N TRP A 33 -10.89 -9.79 9.05
CA TRP A 33 -9.86 -10.10 8.07
C TRP A 33 -9.73 -8.99 7.04
N ILE A 34 -10.85 -8.54 6.46
CA ILE A 34 -10.89 -7.42 5.52
C ILE A 34 -10.32 -6.16 6.18
N LEU A 35 -10.82 -5.79 7.37
CA LEU A 35 -10.33 -4.62 8.07
C LEU A 35 -8.83 -4.70 8.33
N THR A 36 -8.32 -5.86 8.75
CA THR A 36 -6.89 -6.01 9.06
C THR A 36 -6.03 -5.96 7.80
N GLY A 37 -6.28 -6.87 6.84
CA GLY A 37 -5.45 -7.00 5.66
C GLY A 37 -5.60 -5.85 4.67
N ALA A 38 -6.82 -5.34 4.46
CA ALA A 38 -7.06 -4.26 3.51
C ALA A 38 -6.63 -2.89 4.04
N LEU A 39 -6.82 -2.60 5.35
CA LEU A 39 -6.28 -1.36 5.92
C LEU A 39 -4.75 -1.38 5.92
N LEU A 40 -4.12 -2.51 6.22
CA LEU A 40 -2.65 -2.62 6.13
C LEU A 40 -2.16 -2.47 4.70
N SER A 41 -2.84 -3.07 3.73
CA SER A 41 -2.58 -2.86 2.29
C SER A 41 -2.60 -1.37 1.95
N ALA A 42 -3.61 -0.62 2.37
CA ALA A 42 -3.66 0.83 2.14
C ALA A 42 -2.63 1.62 2.96
N ALA A 43 -2.28 1.16 4.17
CA ALA A 43 -1.32 1.83 5.04
C ALA A 43 0.12 1.74 4.55
N ILE A 44 0.46 0.75 3.72
CA ILE A 44 1.78 0.66 3.09
C ILE A 44 2.09 1.92 2.27
N ASP A 45 1.09 2.54 1.64
CA ASP A 45 1.21 3.80 0.90
C ASP A 45 1.57 5.03 1.74
N LEU A 46 1.55 4.93 3.08
CA LEU A 46 1.96 6.04 3.93
C LEU A 46 3.44 6.39 3.74
N ASP A 47 4.27 5.44 3.30
CA ASP A 47 5.68 5.71 3.01
C ASP A 47 5.86 6.71 1.86
N VAL A 48 4.99 6.68 0.84
CA VAL A 48 4.95 7.62 -0.29
C VAL A 48 4.78 9.04 0.23
N TYR A 49 3.80 9.24 1.11
CA TYR A 49 3.51 10.53 1.72
C TYR A 49 4.67 11.01 2.61
N VAL A 50 5.13 10.14 3.51
CA VAL A 50 6.23 10.45 4.43
C VAL A 50 7.49 10.83 3.65
N LEU A 51 7.84 10.08 2.61
CA LEU A 51 9.00 10.36 1.78
C LEU A 51 8.84 11.66 0.99
N ALA A 52 7.66 11.94 0.43
CA ALA A 52 7.39 13.20 -0.24
C ALA A 52 7.59 14.40 0.72
N VAL A 53 7.04 14.32 1.93
CA VAL A 53 7.20 15.36 2.97
C VAL A 53 8.66 15.52 3.36
N LEU A 54 9.39 14.42 3.61
CA LEU A 54 10.81 14.49 3.98
C LEU A 54 11.67 15.08 2.87
N LYS A 55 11.44 14.67 1.62
CA LYS A 55 12.22 15.13 0.45
C LYS A 55 11.88 16.56 0.02
N SER A 56 10.66 17.03 0.29
CA SER A 56 10.25 18.42 0.03
C SER A 56 11.08 19.48 0.79
N LYS A 57 11.84 19.07 1.82
CA LYS A 57 12.81 19.96 2.50
C LYS A 57 13.98 20.35 1.59
N LYS A 58 14.32 19.51 0.61
CA LYS A 58 15.46 19.69 -0.32
C LYS A 58 15.02 19.88 -1.78
N VAL A 59 13.82 19.44 -2.13
CA VAL A 59 13.29 19.45 -3.50
C VAL A 59 12.11 20.40 -3.57
N GLU A 60 12.30 21.56 -4.20
CA GLU A 60 11.31 22.63 -4.28
C GLU A 60 9.98 22.17 -4.89
N GLN A 61 10.06 21.39 -5.97
CA GLN A 61 8.90 20.86 -6.71
C GLN A 61 7.99 19.97 -5.85
N LEU A 62 8.50 19.41 -4.75
CA LEU A 62 7.72 18.57 -3.83
C LEU A 62 6.99 19.35 -2.73
N LYS A 63 7.31 20.64 -2.54
CA LYS A 63 6.69 21.45 -1.48
C LYS A 63 5.16 21.55 -1.57
N PRO A 64 4.53 21.70 -2.76
CA PRO A 64 3.07 21.73 -2.86
C PRO A 64 2.42 20.43 -2.36
N PHE A 65 3.12 19.30 -2.48
CA PHE A 65 2.61 17.97 -2.12
C PHE A 65 2.84 17.60 -0.65
N LYS A 66 3.28 18.55 0.19
CA LYS A 66 3.21 18.40 1.65
C LYS A 66 1.76 18.29 2.14
N ASN A 67 0.82 18.88 1.41
CA ASN A 67 -0.59 18.74 1.69
C ASN A 67 -1.13 17.46 1.01
N PRO A 68 -1.64 16.47 1.76
CA PRO A 68 -2.19 15.25 1.18
C PRO A 68 -3.38 15.50 0.24
N ILE A 69 -4.13 16.60 0.44
CA ILE A 69 -5.22 17.00 -0.46
C ILE A 69 -4.67 17.39 -1.84
N GLU A 70 -3.56 18.14 -1.89
CA GLU A 70 -2.91 18.51 -3.17
C GLU A 70 -2.33 17.28 -3.86
N MET A 71 -1.76 16.35 -3.09
CA MET A 71 -1.27 15.07 -3.61
C MET A 71 -2.38 14.27 -4.28
N TYR A 72 -3.55 14.19 -3.64
CA TYR A 72 -4.72 13.52 -4.21
C TYR A 72 -5.24 14.25 -5.46
N ARG A 73 -5.44 15.57 -5.38
CA ARG A 73 -6.00 16.38 -6.48
C ARG A 73 -5.12 16.38 -7.73
N LYS A 74 -3.80 16.33 -7.55
CA LYS A 74 -2.81 16.41 -8.63
C LYS A 74 -1.94 15.14 -8.66
N PHE A 75 -2.56 13.97 -8.47
CA PHE A 75 -1.84 12.71 -8.31
C PHE A 75 -0.89 12.40 -9.48
N GLU A 76 -1.31 12.62 -10.73
CA GLU A 76 -0.44 12.40 -11.89
C GLU A 76 0.78 13.31 -11.89
N THR A 77 0.59 14.61 -11.61
CA THR A 77 1.68 15.58 -11.49
C THR A 77 2.62 15.23 -10.33
N PHE A 78 2.06 14.82 -9.20
CA PHE A 78 2.83 14.36 -8.04
C PHE A 78 3.73 13.17 -8.42
N MET A 79 3.17 12.16 -9.08
CA MET A 79 3.90 10.97 -9.51
C MET A 79 5.00 11.30 -10.54
N ASP A 80 4.74 12.23 -11.46
CA ASP A 80 5.75 12.72 -12.41
C ASP A 80 6.91 13.42 -11.69
N VAL A 81 6.62 14.30 -10.73
CA VAL A 81 7.66 14.96 -9.91
C VAL A 81 8.46 13.93 -9.10
N MET A 82 7.79 12.96 -8.49
CA MET A 82 8.45 11.87 -7.72
C MET A 82 9.37 11.03 -8.62
N THR A 83 8.98 10.81 -9.87
CA THR A 83 9.78 10.09 -10.87
C THR A 83 10.99 10.91 -11.30
N LYS A 84 10.78 12.15 -11.76
CA LYS A 84 11.82 13.06 -12.24
C LYS A 84 12.89 13.37 -11.19
N THR A 85 12.48 13.48 -9.94
CA THR A 85 13.39 13.78 -8.81
C THR A 85 14.07 12.52 -8.25
N GLY A 86 13.76 11.33 -8.79
CA GLY A 86 14.31 10.05 -8.36
C GLY A 86 13.79 9.54 -7.01
N VAL A 87 12.87 10.26 -6.36
CA VAL A 87 12.29 9.89 -5.06
C VAL A 87 11.51 8.59 -5.18
N LEU A 88 10.86 8.35 -6.32
CA LEU A 88 10.08 7.14 -6.55
C LEU A 88 10.91 5.85 -6.43
N ARG A 89 12.21 5.86 -6.81
CA ARG A 89 13.10 4.71 -6.59
C ARG A 89 13.30 4.41 -5.11
N THR A 90 13.30 5.43 -4.26
CA THR A 90 13.37 5.26 -2.80
C THR A 90 12.07 4.71 -2.26
N VAL A 91 10.93 5.24 -2.74
CA VAL A 91 9.59 4.75 -2.40
C VAL A 91 9.47 3.27 -2.71
N VAL A 92 9.82 2.81 -3.92
CA VAL A 92 9.72 1.38 -4.26
C VAL A 92 10.51 0.49 -3.29
N LYS A 93 11.70 0.93 -2.88
CA LYS A 93 12.50 0.19 -1.89
C LYS A 93 11.82 0.17 -0.52
N THR A 94 11.35 1.32 -0.03
CA THR A 94 10.67 1.39 1.27
C THR A 94 9.35 0.63 1.26
N HIS A 95 8.65 0.57 0.13
CA HIS A 95 7.42 -0.17 -0.04
C HIS A 95 7.65 -1.67 0.15
N ILE A 96 8.66 -2.21 -0.53
CA ILE A 96 9.02 -3.63 -0.44
C ILE A 96 9.49 -3.94 0.99
N ILE A 97 10.35 -3.09 1.56
CA ILE A 97 10.83 -3.28 2.93
C ILE A 97 9.66 -3.25 3.93
N SER A 98 8.77 -2.26 3.83
CA SER A 98 7.62 -2.14 4.73
C SER A 98 6.67 -3.32 4.58
N SER A 99 6.44 -3.78 3.36
CA SER A 99 5.64 -4.98 3.06
C SER A 99 6.22 -6.22 3.75
N VAL A 100 7.53 -6.45 3.64
CA VAL A 100 8.22 -7.56 4.29
C VAL A 100 8.14 -7.43 5.82
N LEU A 101 8.40 -6.23 6.36
CA LEU A 101 8.33 -5.99 7.80
C LEU A 101 6.94 -6.23 8.37
N VAL A 102 5.89 -5.83 7.66
CA VAL A 102 4.49 -6.09 8.06
C VAL A 102 4.23 -7.60 8.10
N ILE A 103 4.62 -8.36 7.07
CA ILE A 103 4.44 -9.82 7.07
C ILE A 103 5.20 -10.47 8.24
N VAL A 104 6.47 -10.11 8.43
CA VAL A 104 7.31 -10.65 9.51
C VAL A 104 6.72 -10.32 10.89
N ALA A 105 6.25 -9.09 11.10
CA ALA A 105 5.64 -8.68 12.36
C ALA A 105 4.36 -9.50 12.66
N PHE A 106 3.51 -9.72 11.66
CA PHE A 106 2.32 -10.56 11.85
C PHE A 106 2.64 -12.03 12.06
N TYR A 107 3.68 -12.54 11.41
CA TYR A 107 4.18 -13.90 11.64
C TYR A 107 4.72 -14.10 13.07
N LEU A 108 5.42 -13.13 13.62
CA LEU A 108 6.02 -13.25 14.95
C LEU A 108 5.01 -12.99 16.08
N PHE A 109 4.10 -12.04 15.91
CA PHE A 109 3.29 -11.51 17.01
C PHE A 109 1.78 -11.73 16.85
N PHE A 110 1.27 -11.93 15.63
CA PHE A 110 -0.18 -11.93 15.34
C PHE A 110 -0.59 -13.02 14.34
N ASN A 111 -0.19 -14.26 14.61
CA ASN A 111 -0.35 -15.39 13.69
C ASN A 111 -1.78 -15.61 13.18
N ALA A 112 -2.80 -15.35 14.00
CA ALA A 112 -4.21 -15.48 13.61
C ALA A 112 -4.62 -14.56 12.44
N TYR A 113 -3.87 -13.49 12.19
CA TYR A 113 -4.12 -12.52 11.12
C TYR A 113 -3.09 -12.59 9.99
N LEU A 114 -2.19 -13.57 10.01
CA LEU A 114 -1.12 -13.68 9.01
C LEU A 114 -1.68 -13.82 7.60
N ILE A 115 -2.68 -14.68 7.41
CA ILE A 115 -3.28 -14.95 6.10
C ILE A 115 -3.90 -13.68 5.48
N PRO A 116 -4.84 -12.97 6.12
CA PRO A 116 -5.39 -11.76 5.53
C PRO A 116 -4.35 -10.67 5.29
N VAL A 117 -3.31 -10.58 6.12
CA VAL A 117 -2.19 -9.65 5.92
C VAL A 117 -1.38 -10.01 4.67
N VAL A 118 -1.00 -11.27 4.52
CA VAL A 118 -0.25 -11.74 3.33
C VAL A 118 -1.06 -11.50 2.07
N LEU A 119 -2.36 -11.82 2.08
CA LEU A 119 -3.24 -11.54 0.94
C LEU A 119 -3.33 -10.04 0.64
N GLY A 120 -3.47 -9.21 1.67
CA GLY A 120 -3.47 -7.75 1.54
C GLY A 120 -2.18 -7.24 0.90
N VAL A 121 -1.02 -7.63 1.44
CA VAL A 121 0.31 -7.23 0.94
C VAL A 121 0.55 -7.72 -0.49
N LEU A 122 0.24 -8.98 -0.79
CA LEU A 122 0.44 -9.52 -2.14
C LEU A 122 -0.46 -8.81 -3.16
N SER A 123 -1.74 -8.59 -2.82
CA SER A 123 -2.65 -7.86 -3.69
C SER A 123 -2.17 -6.44 -3.97
N HIS A 124 -1.64 -5.77 -2.95
CA HIS A 124 -1.04 -4.45 -3.05
C HIS A 124 0.11 -4.44 -4.06
N LEU A 125 1.13 -5.28 -3.84
CA LEU A 125 2.31 -5.36 -4.70
C LEU A 125 1.96 -5.74 -6.15
N ILE A 126 1.02 -6.66 -6.36
CA ILE A 126 0.55 -7.04 -7.69
C ILE A 126 -0.13 -5.87 -8.39
N SER A 127 -0.99 -5.14 -7.68
CA SER A 127 -1.71 -4.00 -8.24
C SER A 127 -0.80 -2.82 -8.61
N ASP A 128 0.42 -2.75 -8.06
CA ASP A 128 1.41 -1.74 -8.43
C ASP A 128 2.31 -2.11 -9.61
N ILE A 129 2.32 -3.37 -10.07
CA ILE A 129 3.15 -3.81 -11.22
C ILE A 129 2.98 -2.89 -12.45
N PRO A 130 1.77 -2.48 -12.86
CA PRO A 130 1.59 -1.59 -14.01
C PRO A 130 2.29 -0.23 -13.82
N SER A 131 2.25 0.30 -12.60
CA SER A 131 2.90 1.57 -12.22
C SER A 131 4.42 1.41 -12.19
N LEU A 132 4.93 0.32 -11.62
CA LEU A 132 6.36 0.02 -11.57
C LEU A 132 6.98 -0.11 -12.97
N ARG A 133 6.28 -0.77 -13.90
CA ARG A 133 6.74 -0.89 -15.31
C ARG A 133 6.92 0.46 -16.00
N LYS A 134 6.14 1.48 -15.65
CA LYS A 134 6.31 2.84 -16.21
C LYS A 134 7.56 3.54 -15.70
N VAL A 135 8.03 3.19 -14.50
CA VAL A 135 9.19 3.83 -13.83
C VAL A 135 10.51 3.16 -14.21
N MET A 136 10.46 1.88 -14.58
CA MET A 136 11.64 1.10 -14.99
C MET A 136 12.00 1.26 -16.47
N ARG A 137 11.14 1.89 -17.27
CA ARG A 137 11.42 2.29 -18.66
C ARG A 137 11.92 3.73 -18.68
#